data_AF-A0A0P9JLN7-F1
#
_entry.id   AF-A0A0P9JLN7-F1
#
_cell.length_a   1.000
_cell.length_b   1.000
_cell.length_c   1.000
_cell.angle_alpha   90.00
_cell.angle_beta   90.00
_cell.angle_gamma   90.00
#
_symmetry.space_group_name_H-M   'P 1'
#
loop_
_entity.id
_entity.type
_entity.pdbx_description
1 polymer ?
#
loop_
_entity_poly.entity_id
_entity_poly.type
_entity_poly.pdbx_seq_one_letter_code
_entity_poly.pdbx_strand_id
1 'polypeptide(L)'
;MSVLEKLLETRVRESKGIEADLVSLSKEIFELVLDQNILFELLPENLHVIAEPLTEIHLPMAGNTRMNNKGEFYKKKAVLLHDGITAAGSSAHNYIYKTKGLRAYIFEDGHVCIITPYALIDDRGFVLANEIWDGIGEFSISRLNNVSPLIELFETIQSHDNESFRKACISAGLIRMITNIKKPFKKDYCLEYLLTPPDVDFLSDFSTDMRQALWDIALSHNFEKHVGTEWQSNAMELLVEMHIAPTPTQIISYINRLRHNKSLDTQQLAERIDALERNLTGSINNISQELRNPAFWKEVFNNNTSLTSKTINTLKGNYTAQNLKLVIIDMLNIFKNQIENRGLWKELWLDEKPRSEKTVQNLFFSMASVFCEAYDLDITPEANSGNGPVDFKISTGNACKLVIEFKLSTNGAALHGYDTQLEIYKRGDNTDQGIFVLINVGSLGNTLTKLNAIKRQFDTEGFPASDIFYIDGMPKASASKRKH
;
A
#
# COMPACT_ATOMS: atom_id res chain seq x y z
N MET A 1 -9.02 34.58 7.36
CA MET A 1 -9.18 33.12 7.44
C MET A 1 -8.96 32.56 6.06
N SER A 2 -8.03 31.62 5.88
CA SER A 2 -7.84 30.97 4.58
C SER A 2 -9.05 30.08 4.25
N VAL A 3 -9.23 29.72 2.97
CA VAL A 3 -10.32 28.79 2.56
C VAL A 3 -10.21 27.45 3.30
N LEU A 4 -8.99 26.93 3.46
CA LEU A 4 -8.74 25.69 4.19
C LEU A 4 -9.04 25.80 5.70
N GLU A 5 -8.80 26.96 6.30
CA GLU A 5 -9.13 27.21 7.71
C GLU A 5 -10.65 27.25 7.90
N LYS A 6 -11.39 27.92 7.00
CA LYS A 6 -12.86 27.87 6.96
C LYS A 6 -13.37 26.43 6.77
N LEU A 7 -12.70 25.64 5.93
CA LEU A 7 -13.06 24.25 5.65
C LEU A 7 -12.92 23.36 6.89
N LEU A 8 -11.79 23.45 7.60
CA LEU A 8 -11.56 22.73 8.85
C LEU A 8 -12.54 23.16 9.94
N GLU A 9 -12.76 24.47 10.11
CA GLU A 9 -13.75 24.98 11.06
C GLU A 9 -15.15 24.45 10.74
N THR A 10 -15.57 24.53 9.47
CA THR A 10 -16.88 24.04 9.01
C THR A 10 -17.03 22.56 9.30
N ARG A 11 -15.98 21.76 9.11
CA ARG A 11 -16.03 20.33 9.40
C ARG A 11 -16.24 20.04 10.88
N VAL A 12 -15.57 20.77 11.77
CA VAL A 12 -15.75 20.63 13.22
C VAL A 12 -17.14 21.12 13.65
N ARG A 13 -17.69 22.14 13.00
CA ARG A 13 -19.08 22.59 13.21
C ARG A 13 -20.10 21.53 12.77
N GLU A 14 -19.89 20.92 11.61
CA GLU A 14 -20.75 19.84 11.09
C GLU A 14 -20.80 18.65 12.05
N SER A 15 -19.69 18.28 12.71
CA SER A 15 -19.67 17.15 13.67
C SER A 15 -20.56 17.38 14.90
N LYS A 16 -20.89 18.64 15.21
CA LYS A 16 -21.79 19.04 16.29
C LYS A 16 -23.20 19.41 15.78
N GLY A 17 -23.48 19.23 14.48
CA GLY A 17 -24.79 19.51 13.87
C GLY A 17 -25.09 21.00 13.69
N ILE A 18 -24.07 21.85 13.63
CA ILE A 18 -24.22 23.30 13.42
C ILE A 18 -24.26 23.58 11.91
N GLU A 19 -25.24 24.37 11.46
CA GLU A 19 -25.36 24.79 10.06
C GLU A 19 -24.18 25.65 9.61
N ALA A 20 -23.74 25.44 8.37
CA ALA A 20 -22.65 26.17 7.74
C ALA A 20 -22.98 26.49 6.28
N ASP A 21 -22.39 27.57 5.75
CA ASP A 21 -22.49 27.93 4.33
C ASP A 21 -21.58 27.03 3.49
N LEU A 22 -22.11 25.85 3.16
CA LEU A 22 -21.40 24.85 2.34
C LEU A 22 -21.35 25.26 0.87
N VAL A 23 -22.25 26.11 0.40
CA VAL A 23 -22.30 26.50 -1.01
C VAL A 23 -21.13 27.42 -1.35
N SER A 24 -20.96 28.52 -0.60
CA SER A 24 -19.82 29.43 -0.83
C SER A 24 -18.49 28.72 -0.61
N LEU A 25 -18.39 27.92 0.46
CA LEU A 25 -17.18 27.17 0.77
C LEU A 25 -16.81 26.18 -0.33
N SER A 26 -17.77 25.42 -0.85
CA SER A 26 -17.51 24.45 -1.92
C SER A 26 -17.03 25.14 -3.20
N LYS A 27 -17.59 26.31 -3.55
CA LYS A 27 -17.11 27.11 -4.69
C LYS A 27 -15.65 27.50 -4.52
N GLU A 28 -15.30 28.10 -3.38
CA GLU A 28 -13.92 28.50 -3.08
C GLU A 28 -12.95 27.30 -3.18
N ILE A 29 -13.37 26.12 -2.71
CA ILE A 29 -12.56 24.89 -2.77
C ILE A 29 -12.41 24.36 -4.20
N PHE A 30 -13.48 24.32 -4.99
CA PHE A 30 -13.37 23.88 -6.38
C PHE A 30 -12.58 24.87 -7.23
N GLU A 31 -12.65 26.16 -6.94
CA GLU A 31 -11.82 27.19 -7.57
C GLU A 31 -10.32 26.93 -7.32
N LEU A 32 -9.92 26.49 -6.12
CA LEU A 32 -8.53 26.09 -5.86
C LEU A 32 -8.06 24.95 -6.79
N VAL A 33 -8.95 24.02 -7.14
CA VAL A 33 -8.64 22.92 -8.07
C VAL A 33 -8.59 23.43 -9.51
N LEU A 34 -9.52 24.31 -9.90
CA LEU A 34 -9.54 24.93 -11.24
C LEU A 34 -8.27 25.74 -11.53
N ASP A 35 -7.68 26.37 -10.52
CA ASP A 35 -6.42 27.11 -10.65
C ASP A 35 -5.21 26.19 -10.97
N GLN A 36 -5.34 24.88 -10.75
CA GLN A 36 -4.28 23.90 -11.00
C GLN A 36 -4.32 23.34 -12.43
N ASN A 37 -4.06 24.18 -13.43
CA ASN A 37 -4.06 23.80 -14.86
C ASN A 37 -3.24 22.54 -15.19
N ILE A 38 -2.18 22.26 -14.41
CA ILE A 38 -1.33 21.08 -14.63
C ILE A 38 -2.04 19.76 -14.32
N LEU A 39 -3.08 19.75 -13.48
CA LEU A 39 -3.83 18.55 -13.08
C LEU A 39 -4.82 18.07 -14.14
N PHE A 40 -5.20 18.94 -15.09
CA PHE A 40 -6.24 18.66 -16.08
C PHE A 40 -5.71 17.77 -17.22
N GLU A 41 -6.37 16.63 -17.42
CA GLU A 41 -6.00 15.64 -18.43
C GLU A 41 -7.11 15.41 -19.45
N LEU A 42 -6.76 14.86 -20.62
CA LEU A 42 -7.76 14.44 -21.59
C LEU A 42 -8.53 13.25 -21.04
N LEU A 43 -9.87 13.34 -21.06
CA LEU A 43 -10.75 12.26 -20.64
C LEU A 43 -11.35 11.60 -21.88
N PRO A 44 -11.15 10.29 -22.10
CA PRO A 44 -11.83 9.59 -23.18
C PRO A 44 -13.34 9.55 -22.94
N GLU A 45 -14.11 9.74 -24.00
CA GLU A 45 -15.54 9.44 -24.04
C GLU A 45 -15.73 7.98 -24.45
N ASN A 46 -15.04 7.55 -25.52
CA ASN A 46 -15.02 6.17 -25.99
C ASN A 46 -13.61 5.77 -26.42
N LEU A 47 -13.10 4.62 -25.97
CA LEU A 47 -11.89 3.98 -26.48
C LEU A 47 -12.20 2.57 -26.94
N HIS A 48 -11.68 2.22 -28.11
CA HIS A 48 -11.82 0.88 -28.67
C HIS A 48 -10.48 0.41 -29.27
N VAL A 49 -10.00 -0.73 -28.79
CA VAL A 49 -8.80 -1.42 -29.28
C VAL A 49 -9.20 -2.84 -29.63
N ILE A 50 -8.93 -3.25 -30.88
CA ILE A 50 -9.20 -4.61 -31.37
C ILE A 50 -7.94 -5.45 -31.21
N ALA A 51 -8.07 -6.62 -30.58
CA ALA A 51 -7.03 -7.64 -30.54
C ALA A 51 -7.18 -8.59 -31.75
N GLU A 52 -6.07 -8.91 -32.40
CA GLU A 52 -6.04 -9.96 -33.42
C GLU A 52 -5.99 -11.34 -32.74
N PRO A 53 -6.79 -12.33 -33.17
CA PRO A 53 -6.73 -13.67 -32.61
C PRO A 53 -5.33 -14.28 -32.75
N LEU A 54 -4.88 -15.03 -31.74
CA LEU A 54 -3.56 -15.69 -31.70
C LEU A 54 -3.26 -16.56 -32.94
N THR A 55 -4.29 -17.03 -33.64
CA THR A 55 -4.16 -17.82 -34.88
C THR A 55 -3.70 -17.02 -36.10
N GLU A 56 -3.78 -15.69 -36.05
CA GLU A 56 -3.49 -14.79 -37.18
C GLU A 56 -2.21 -13.95 -36.97
N ILE A 57 -1.60 -14.02 -35.77
CA ILE A 57 -0.42 -13.23 -35.42
C ILE A 57 0.84 -13.82 -36.06
N HIS A 58 1.30 -13.23 -37.16
CA HIS A 58 2.71 -13.30 -37.54
C HIS A 58 3.48 -12.35 -36.61
N LEU A 59 4.35 -12.90 -35.75
CA LEU A 59 5.18 -12.11 -34.82
C LEU A 59 5.92 -10.99 -35.60
N PRO A 60 5.58 -9.71 -35.41
CA PRO A 60 6.30 -8.64 -36.07
C PRO A 60 7.68 -8.51 -35.41
N MET A 61 8.74 -8.38 -36.20
CA MET A 61 10.00 -7.83 -35.69
C MET A 61 9.72 -6.43 -35.13
N ALA A 62 10.31 -6.12 -33.99
CA ALA A 62 10.09 -4.89 -33.24
C ALA A 62 10.04 -3.64 -34.13
N GLY A 63 8.87 -2.98 -34.16
CA GLY A 63 8.65 -1.70 -34.81
C GLY A 63 7.39 -1.67 -35.69
N ASN A 64 6.38 -0.92 -35.24
CA ASN A 64 5.18 -0.53 -35.97
C ASN A 64 4.13 -1.61 -36.28
N THR A 65 3.38 -2.06 -35.26
CA THR A 65 1.97 -2.42 -35.45
C THR A 65 1.11 -1.29 -34.90
N ARG A 66 0.63 -0.40 -35.79
CA ARG A 66 -0.44 0.54 -35.45
C ARG A 66 -1.74 -0.27 -35.37
N MET A 67 -2.13 -0.67 -34.15
CA MET A 67 -3.49 -1.15 -33.92
C MET A 67 -4.49 -0.03 -34.30
N ASN A 68 -5.61 -0.41 -34.90
CA ASN A 68 -6.70 0.50 -35.28
C ASN A 68 -7.42 1.01 -34.02
N ASN A 69 -6.76 1.87 -33.25
CA ASN A 69 -7.31 2.49 -32.07
C ASN A 69 -8.25 3.61 -32.53
N LYS A 70 -9.54 3.51 -32.20
CA LYS A 70 -10.47 4.62 -32.31
C LYS A 70 -10.71 5.16 -30.90
N GLY A 71 -10.39 6.42 -30.70
CA GLY A 71 -10.59 7.10 -29.43
C GLY A 71 -11.31 8.43 -29.63
N GLU A 72 -12.44 8.59 -28.98
CA GLU A 72 -13.18 9.83 -28.83
C GLU A 72 -12.93 10.36 -27.43
N PHE A 73 -12.71 11.67 -27.31
CA PHE A 73 -12.39 12.33 -26.06
C PHE A 73 -13.35 13.50 -25.86
N TYR A 74 -13.70 13.76 -24.60
CA TYR A 74 -14.38 14.99 -24.25
C TYR A 74 -13.56 16.19 -24.70
N LYS A 75 -14.25 17.23 -25.19
CA LYS A 75 -13.60 18.43 -25.73
C LYS A 75 -12.77 19.17 -24.69
N LYS A 76 -13.16 19.06 -23.43
CA LYS A 76 -12.55 19.74 -22.29
C LYS A 76 -11.78 18.73 -21.46
N LYS A 77 -10.66 19.19 -20.91
CA LYS A 77 -9.88 18.38 -19.97
C LYS A 77 -10.58 18.32 -18.62
N ALA A 78 -10.27 17.29 -17.85
CA ALA A 78 -10.86 17.06 -16.53
C ALA A 78 -9.82 16.60 -15.50
N VAL A 79 -10.14 16.81 -14.23
CA VAL A 79 -9.43 16.26 -13.06
C VAL A 79 -10.32 15.22 -12.41
N LEU A 80 -9.75 14.04 -12.13
CA LEU A 80 -10.39 12.98 -11.36
C LEU A 80 -10.40 13.38 -9.87
N LEU A 81 -11.58 13.67 -9.34
CA LEU A 81 -11.78 14.05 -7.94
C LEU A 81 -11.96 12.85 -7.01
N HIS A 82 -12.57 11.78 -7.52
CA HIS A 82 -12.78 10.54 -6.80
C HIS A 82 -12.78 9.36 -7.77
N ASP A 83 -12.01 8.32 -7.44
CA ASP A 83 -12.00 7.06 -8.17
C ASP A 83 -12.68 5.96 -7.35
N GLY A 84 -13.86 5.53 -7.78
CA GLY A 84 -14.68 4.51 -7.13
C GLY A 84 -14.83 3.24 -7.97
N ILE A 85 -13.96 3.02 -8.95
CA ILE A 85 -14.05 1.83 -9.81
C ILE A 85 -13.53 0.58 -9.10
N THR A 86 -14.19 -0.55 -9.35
CA THR A 86 -13.81 -1.88 -8.88
C THR A 86 -14.02 -2.91 -10.00
N ALA A 87 -13.35 -4.06 -9.90
CA ALA A 87 -13.59 -5.16 -10.83
C ALA A 87 -14.91 -5.89 -10.49
N ALA A 88 -15.73 -6.17 -11.50
CA ALA A 88 -17.00 -6.89 -11.34
C ALA A 88 -16.79 -8.41 -11.48
N GLY A 89 -17.16 -9.20 -10.47
CA GLY A 89 -16.98 -10.67 -10.45
C GLY A 89 -18.25 -11.52 -10.58
N SER A 90 -19.42 -10.94 -10.87
CA SER A 90 -20.72 -11.59 -10.58
C SER A 90 -21.46 -12.21 -11.77
N SER A 91 -20.79 -12.53 -12.88
CA SER A 91 -21.45 -13.29 -13.96
C SER A 91 -20.48 -14.27 -14.61
N ALA A 92 -20.93 -15.52 -14.79
CA ALA A 92 -20.34 -16.41 -15.78
C ALA A 92 -20.30 -15.67 -17.13
N HIS A 93 -19.26 -15.92 -17.95
CA HIS A 93 -19.05 -15.54 -19.37
C HIS A 93 -17.73 -14.78 -19.65
N ASN A 94 -17.33 -14.86 -20.93
CA ASN A 94 -16.03 -14.63 -21.57
C ASN A 94 -15.47 -13.19 -21.47
N TYR A 95 -14.91 -12.81 -20.31
CA TYR A 95 -14.14 -11.57 -20.19
C TYR A 95 -12.99 -11.72 -19.18
N ILE A 96 -11.91 -10.99 -19.41
CA ILE A 96 -10.74 -10.86 -18.53
C ILE A 96 -11.02 -9.81 -17.45
N TYR A 97 -11.64 -8.69 -17.82
CA TYR A 97 -11.95 -7.60 -16.90
C TYR A 97 -13.25 -6.91 -17.30
N LYS A 98 -14.04 -6.54 -16.29
CA LYS A 98 -15.22 -5.70 -16.44
C LYS A 98 -15.29 -4.70 -15.29
N THR A 99 -15.52 -3.43 -15.60
CA THR A 99 -15.63 -2.39 -14.58
C THR A 99 -17.00 -2.39 -13.91
N LYS A 100 -17.02 -2.05 -12.62
CA LYS A 100 -18.19 -1.57 -11.88
C LYS A 100 -17.77 -0.34 -11.07
N GLY A 101 -18.71 0.55 -10.80
CA GLY A 101 -18.49 1.74 -9.97
C GLY A 101 -18.56 3.02 -10.80
N LEU A 102 -18.12 4.11 -10.19
CA LEU A 102 -18.27 5.46 -10.71
C LEU A 102 -17.04 6.31 -10.41
N ARG A 103 -16.88 7.40 -11.13
CA ARG A 103 -15.83 8.40 -10.93
C ARG A 103 -16.44 9.78 -10.88
N ALA A 104 -15.91 10.65 -10.03
CA ALA A 104 -16.29 12.05 -10.00
C ALA A 104 -15.21 12.90 -10.67
N TYR A 105 -15.62 13.80 -11.55
CA TYR A 105 -14.72 14.67 -12.30
C TYR A 105 -15.10 16.14 -12.17
N ILE A 106 -14.11 17.01 -12.29
CA ILE A 106 -14.28 18.45 -12.59
C ILE A 106 -13.61 18.76 -13.92
N PHE A 107 -14.34 19.41 -14.82
CA PHE A 107 -13.84 19.89 -16.11
C PHE A 107 -13.26 21.31 -15.99
N GLU A 108 -12.39 21.67 -16.92
CA GLU A 108 -11.70 22.98 -16.94
C GLU A 108 -12.63 24.20 -17.02
N ASP A 109 -13.91 24.01 -17.36
CA ASP A 109 -14.95 25.04 -17.36
C ASP A 109 -15.74 25.14 -16.03
N GLY A 110 -15.34 24.36 -15.03
CA GLY A 110 -16.00 24.30 -13.74
C GLY A 110 -17.27 23.45 -13.72
N HIS A 111 -17.45 22.57 -14.69
CA HIS A 111 -18.50 21.55 -14.65
C HIS A 111 -18.07 20.35 -13.81
N VAL A 112 -18.84 20.01 -12.78
CA VAL A 112 -18.64 18.84 -11.91
C VAL A 112 -19.70 17.81 -12.22
N CYS A 113 -19.30 16.56 -12.43
CA CYS A 113 -20.22 15.48 -12.75
C CYS A 113 -19.71 14.11 -12.28
N ILE A 114 -20.61 13.14 -12.26
CA ILE A 114 -20.31 11.72 -12.06
C ILE A 114 -20.28 11.04 -13.43
N ILE A 115 -19.29 10.18 -13.64
CA ILE A 115 -19.11 9.40 -14.85
C ILE A 115 -19.07 7.93 -14.48
N THR A 116 -19.81 7.12 -15.23
CA THR A 116 -19.79 5.66 -15.11
C THR A 116 -18.90 5.08 -16.21
N PRO A 117 -17.73 4.52 -15.87
CA PRO A 117 -16.86 3.86 -16.83
C PRO A 117 -17.34 2.44 -17.10
N TYR A 118 -17.86 2.20 -18.30
CA TYR A 118 -18.17 0.87 -18.83
C TYR A 118 -16.97 0.34 -19.59
N ALA A 119 -16.12 -0.44 -18.91
CA ALA A 119 -15.01 -1.12 -19.57
C ALA A 119 -15.19 -2.63 -19.62
N LEU A 120 -14.75 -3.21 -20.74
CA LEU A 120 -14.71 -4.65 -21.00
C LEU A 120 -13.37 -4.99 -21.65
N ILE A 121 -12.70 -6.00 -21.12
CA ILE A 121 -11.48 -6.58 -21.68
C ILE A 121 -11.73 -8.05 -21.90
N ASP A 122 -11.54 -8.54 -23.12
CA ASP A 122 -11.70 -9.95 -23.48
C ASP A 122 -10.67 -10.36 -24.55
N ASP A 123 -10.84 -11.55 -25.16
CA ASP A 123 -9.98 -12.06 -26.23
C ASP A 123 -10.09 -11.27 -27.55
N ARG A 124 -11.08 -10.38 -27.67
CA ARG A 124 -11.30 -9.52 -28.84
C ARG A 124 -10.74 -8.11 -28.65
N GLY A 125 -10.35 -7.75 -27.43
CA GLY A 125 -9.60 -6.51 -27.15
C GLY A 125 -10.09 -5.74 -25.94
N PHE A 126 -10.10 -4.41 -26.05
CA PHE A 126 -10.40 -3.46 -24.98
C PHE A 126 -11.44 -2.45 -25.45
N VAL A 127 -12.50 -2.29 -24.65
CA VAL A 127 -13.52 -1.26 -24.83
C VAL A 127 -13.65 -0.48 -23.53
N LEU A 128 -13.70 0.85 -23.62
CA LEU A 128 -14.05 1.74 -22.53
C LEU A 128 -15.04 2.79 -23.07
N ALA A 129 -16.21 2.88 -22.45
CA ALA A 129 -17.15 3.98 -22.66
C ALA A 129 -17.37 4.69 -21.33
N ASN A 130 -17.19 6.01 -21.33
CA ASN A 130 -17.45 6.86 -20.18
C ASN A 130 -18.78 7.56 -20.43
N GLU A 131 -19.77 7.27 -19.59
CA GLU A 131 -21.09 7.91 -19.69
C GLU A 131 -21.29 8.84 -18.51
N ILE A 132 -21.65 10.10 -18.79
CA ILE A 132 -22.04 11.05 -17.75
C ILE A 132 -23.37 10.58 -17.16
N TRP A 133 -23.46 10.61 -15.83
CA TRP A 133 -24.69 10.30 -15.15
C TRP A 133 -25.58 11.54 -15.09
N ASP A 134 -26.42 11.70 -16.09
CA ASP A 134 -27.27 12.89 -16.25
C ASP A 134 -28.16 13.12 -15.00
N GLY A 135 -28.02 14.29 -14.40
CA GLY A 135 -28.96 14.82 -13.40
C GLY A 135 -28.76 14.40 -11.95
N ILE A 136 -27.77 13.56 -11.60
CA ILE A 136 -27.45 13.22 -10.20
C ILE A 136 -26.09 13.81 -9.82
N GLY A 137 -26.08 14.75 -8.87
CA GLY A 137 -24.83 15.36 -8.37
C GLY A 137 -24.04 16.18 -9.40
N GLU A 138 -24.66 16.48 -10.56
CA GLU A 138 -24.10 17.26 -11.65
C GLU A 138 -24.38 18.76 -11.44
N PHE A 139 -23.35 19.61 -11.56
CA PHE A 139 -23.53 21.06 -11.46
C PHE A 139 -22.37 21.84 -12.09
N SER A 140 -22.64 23.10 -12.48
CA SER A 140 -21.58 24.07 -12.78
C SER A 140 -21.30 24.90 -11.53
N ILE A 141 -20.02 25.06 -11.17
CA ILE A 141 -19.59 25.81 -9.96
C ILE A 141 -20.15 27.23 -9.96
N SER A 142 -20.13 27.91 -11.11
CA SER A 142 -20.67 29.27 -11.28
C SER A 142 -22.18 29.37 -11.00
N ARG A 143 -22.93 28.27 -11.15
CA ARG A 143 -24.38 28.20 -10.99
C ARG A 143 -24.83 27.46 -9.72
N LEU A 144 -23.88 27.01 -8.90
CA LEU A 144 -24.16 26.31 -7.65
C LEU A 144 -24.78 27.28 -6.63
N ASN A 145 -26.11 27.24 -6.46
CA ASN A 145 -26.83 28.21 -5.63
C ASN A 145 -27.51 27.58 -4.40
N ASN A 146 -27.49 26.25 -4.30
CA ASN A 146 -28.04 25.48 -3.20
C ASN A 146 -27.17 24.25 -2.96
N VAL A 147 -27.37 23.60 -1.81
CA VAL A 147 -26.52 22.50 -1.35
C VAL A 147 -26.93 21.14 -1.95
N SER A 148 -28.09 21.02 -2.60
CA SER A 148 -28.64 19.73 -3.05
C SER A 148 -27.71 18.96 -4.01
N PRO A 149 -27.12 19.57 -5.06
CA PRO A 149 -26.19 18.87 -5.94
C PRO A 149 -24.93 18.37 -5.21
N LEU A 150 -24.48 19.08 -4.16
CA LEU A 150 -23.35 18.63 -3.34
C LEU A 150 -23.73 17.41 -2.50
N ILE A 151 -24.92 17.43 -1.87
CA ILE A 151 -25.42 16.29 -1.11
C ILE A 151 -25.50 15.07 -2.02
N GLU A 152 -26.15 15.20 -3.18
CA GLU A 152 -26.28 14.11 -4.15
C GLU A 152 -24.93 13.58 -4.63
N LEU A 153 -23.98 14.47 -4.95
CA LEU A 153 -22.61 14.10 -5.34
C LEU A 153 -21.96 13.23 -4.26
N PHE A 154 -21.93 13.71 -3.00
CA PHE A 154 -21.22 13.02 -1.93
C PHE A 154 -21.95 11.77 -1.44
N GLU A 155 -23.29 11.75 -1.41
CA GLU A 155 -24.06 10.53 -1.11
C GLU A 155 -23.83 9.44 -2.16
N THR A 156 -23.81 9.83 -3.44
CA THR A 156 -23.60 8.88 -4.54
C THR A 156 -22.21 8.26 -4.45
N ILE A 157 -21.18 9.08 -4.26
CA ILE A 157 -19.79 8.63 -4.13
C ILE A 157 -19.58 7.76 -2.88
N GLN A 158 -20.21 8.10 -1.74
CA GLN A 158 -20.01 7.40 -0.47
C GLN A 158 -20.77 6.08 -0.35
N SER A 159 -21.90 5.91 -1.04
CA SER A 159 -22.75 4.70 -0.97
C SER A 159 -22.05 3.37 -1.32
N HIS A 160 -20.85 3.43 -1.91
CA HIS A 160 -20.05 2.27 -2.30
C HIS A 160 -18.89 1.93 -1.34
N ASP A 161 -18.59 2.79 -0.35
CA ASP A 161 -17.65 2.49 0.74
C ASP A 161 -18.39 1.71 1.85
N ASN A 162 -17.94 0.48 2.14
CA ASN A 162 -18.45 -0.30 3.28
C ASN A 162 -18.00 0.36 4.60
N GLU A 163 -18.97 0.56 5.50
CA GLU A 163 -18.88 1.03 6.89
C GLU A 163 -19.05 2.54 7.19
N SER A 164 -20.18 2.83 7.85
CA SER A 164 -20.25 3.69 9.04
C SER A 164 -19.92 5.18 8.94
N PHE A 165 -20.49 5.92 7.99
CA PHE A 165 -20.65 7.38 8.13
C PHE A 165 -22.12 7.78 8.05
N ARG A 166 -22.69 8.22 9.18
CA ARG A 166 -24.06 8.74 9.25
C ARG A 166 -24.07 10.20 8.75
N LYS A 167 -24.90 10.46 7.74
CA LYS A 167 -25.22 11.77 7.11
C LYS A 167 -24.02 12.37 6.35
N ALA A 168 -24.17 12.57 5.04
CA ALA A 168 -23.14 13.09 4.15
C ALA A 168 -22.48 14.36 4.72
N CYS A 169 -21.26 14.23 5.22
CA CYS A 169 -20.46 15.38 5.65
C CYS A 169 -19.75 15.94 4.41
N ILE A 170 -20.35 16.96 3.79
CA ILE A 170 -19.84 17.57 2.55
C ILE A 170 -18.41 18.07 2.76
N SER A 171 -18.13 18.73 3.90
CA SER A 171 -16.78 19.23 4.17
C SER A 171 -15.74 18.11 4.29
N ALA A 172 -16.13 16.93 4.79
CA ALA A 172 -15.25 15.77 4.84
C ALA A 172 -14.93 15.25 3.45
N GLY A 173 -15.95 15.20 2.58
CA GLY A 173 -15.79 14.85 1.17
C GLY A 173 -14.87 15.82 0.43
N LEU A 174 -15.03 17.13 0.65
CA LEU A 174 -14.16 18.15 0.08
C LEU A 174 -12.70 17.99 0.53
N ILE A 175 -12.45 17.75 1.84
CA ILE A 175 -11.10 17.48 2.35
C ILE A 175 -10.51 16.24 1.67
N ARG A 176 -11.26 15.15 1.59
CA ARG A 176 -10.81 13.91 0.92
C ARG A 176 -10.47 14.17 -0.55
N MET A 177 -11.28 14.94 -1.28
CA MET A 177 -11.04 15.27 -2.68
C MET A 177 -9.72 16.03 -2.85
N ILE A 178 -9.57 17.19 -2.21
CA ILE A 178 -8.37 18.03 -2.43
C ILE A 178 -7.07 17.38 -1.93
N THR A 179 -7.16 16.44 -0.98
CA THR A 179 -5.98 15.75 -0.45
C THR A 179 -5.63 14.44 -1.16
N ASN A 180 -6.44 13.98 -2.13
CA ASN A 180 -6.21 12.70 -2.81
C ASN A 180 -6.10 12.79 -4.35
N ILE A 181 -6.03 14.00 -4.94
CA ILE A 181 -5.83 14.15 -6.38
C ILE A 181 -4.45 13.60 -6.76
N LYS A 182 -4.45 12.67 -7.72
CA LYS A 182 -3.26 11.99 -8.21
C LYS A 182 -2.47 12.87 -9.19
N LYS A 183 -1.17 12.62 -9.26
CA LYS A 183 -0.27 13.31 -10.18
C LYS A 183 -0.54 12.83 -11.62
N PRO A 184 -0.77 13.75 -12.56
CA PRO A 184 -0.83 13.42 -13.98
C PRO A 184 0.45 12.71 -14.44
N PHE A 185 0.27 11.71 -15.29
CA PHE A 185 1.36 10.98 -15.93
C PHE A 185 1.04 10.76 -17.41
N LYS A 186 2.06 10.54 -18.22
CA LYS A 186 1.88 10.29 -19.66
C LYS A 186 1.25 8.91 -19.87
N LYS A 187 0.11 8.87 -20.57
CA LYS A 187 -0.53 7.62 -20.98
C LYS A 187 0.04 7.17 -22.33
N ASP A 188 0.69 6.02 -22.34
CA ASP A 188 1.19 5.33 -23.52
C ASP A 188 0.20 4.25 -24.02
N TYR A 189 -0.68 3.73 -23.15
CA TYR A 189 -1.64 2.67 -23.45
C TYR A 189 -3.08 3.07 -23.10
N CYS A 190 -4.06 2.61 -23.90
CA CYS A 190 -5.48 2.86 -23.63
C CYS A 190 -5.94 2.34 -22.25
N LEU A 191 -5.33 1.25 -21.77
CA LEU A 191 -5.64 0.66 -20.47
C LEU A 191 -5.32 1.62 -19.30
N GLU A 192 -4.37 2.55 -19.47
CA GLU A 192 -3.95 3.49 -18.42
C GLU A 192 -4.98 4.59 -18.16
N TYR A 193 -6.00 4.74 -19.02
CA TYR A 193 -7.18 5.55 -18.72
C TYR A 193 -8.18 4.85 -17.79
N LEU A 194 -8.11 3.52 -17.74
CA LEU A 194 -8.92 2.70 -16.85
C LEU A 194 -8.19 2.41 -15.54
N LEU A 195 -6.96 1.92 -15.60
CA LEU A 195 -6.18 1.46 -14.44
C LEU A 195 -4.88 2.27 -14.30
N THR A 196 -4.67 2.88 -13.14
CA THR A 196 -3.43 3.60 -12.83
C THR A 196 -2.34 2.61 -12.42
N PRO A 197 -1.19 2.55 -13.12
CA PRO A 197 -0.09 1.68 -12.72
C PRO A 197 0.51 2.09 -11.36
N PRO A 198 0.91 1.13 -10.50
CA PRO A 198 1.41 1.44 -9.15
C PRO A 198 2.66 2.32 -9.10
N ASP A 199 3.49 2.30 -10.15
CA ASP A 199 4.72 3.07 -10.26
C ASP A 199 4.51 4.53 -10.65
N VAL A 200 3.27 4.91 -11.01
CA VAL A 200 2.87 6.30 -11.29
C VAL A 200 1.72 6.77 -10.40
N ASP A 201 1.22 5.92 -9.49
CA ASP A 201 0.14 6.24 -8.55
C ASP A 201 0.63 7.10 -7.37
N PHE A 202 1.06 8.33 -7.68
CA PHE A 202 1.51 9.31 -6.69
C PHE A 202 0.47 10.41 -6.47
N LEU A 203 0.47 10.99 -5.28
CA LEU A 203 -0.29 12.22 -5.01
C LEU A 203 0.30 13.38 -5.81
N SER A 204 -0.58 14.30 -6.22
CA SER A 204 -0.16 15.56 -6.82
C SER A 204 0.57 16.45 -5.81
N ASP A 205 1.41 17.36 -6.32
CA ASP A 205 2.07 18.36 -5.49
C ASP A 205 1.02 19.25 -4.79
N PHE A 206 -0.07 19.62 -5.49
CA PHE A 206 -1.24 20.28 -4.93
C PHE A 206 -1.82 19.54 -3.72
N SER A 207 -2.13 18.25 -3.85
CA SER A 207 -2.70 17.48 -2.73
C SER A 207 -1.72 17.32 -1.57
N THR A 208 -0.42 17.22 -1.85
CA THR A 208 0.62 17.18 -0.82
C THR A 208 0.67 18.50 -0.05
N ASP A 209 0.61 19.63 -0.76
CA ASP A 209 0.57 20.97 -0.17
C ASP A 209 -0.70 21.19 0.65
N MET A 210 -1.87 20.72 0.17
CA MET A 210 -3.13 20.81 0.92
C MET A 210 -3.07 20.00 2.22
N ARG A 211 -2.53 18.78 2.20
CA ARG A 211 -2.32 17.96 3.40
C ARG A 211 -1.43 18.67 4.42
N GLN A 212 -0.34 19.28 3.95
CA GLN A 212 0.56 20.04 4.81
C GLN A 212 -0.13 21.27 5.39
N ALA A 213 -0.80 22.07 4.56
CA ALA A 213 -1.49 23.28 4.97
C ALA A 213 -2.61 23.02 5.99
N LEU A 214 -3.39 21.95 5.82
CA LEU A 214 -4.42 21.55 6.78
C LEU A 214 -3.83 21.27 8.17
N TRP A 215 -2.70 20.56 8.22
CA TRP A 215 -2.00 20.32 9.49
C TRP A 215 -1.34 21.58 10.06
N ASP A 216 -0.78 22.45 9.23
CA ASP A 216 -0.23 23.73 9.68
C ASP A 216 -1.30 24.59 10.33
N ILE A 217 -2.50 24.62 9.75
CA ILE A 217 -3.68 25.31 10.30
C ILE A 217 -4.13 24.63 11.60
N ALA A 218 -4.35 23.32 11.59
CA ALA A 218 -4.83 22.57 12.75
C ALA A 218 -3.90 22.73 13.96
N LEU A 219 -2.58 22.76 13.73
CA LEU A 219 -1.57 22.96 14.79
C LEU A 219 -1.30 24.44 15.08
N SER A 220 -1.96 25.38 14.40
CA SER A 220 -1.71 26.81 14.60
C SER A 220 -2.36 27.35 15.87
N HIS A 221 -1.67 28.29 16.53
CA HIS A 221 -2.23 29.01 17.68
C HIS A 221 -3.36 29.96 17.29
N ASN A 222 -3.35 30.47 16.05
CA ASN A 222 -4.42 31.31 15.53
C ASN A 222 -5.72 30.51 15.42
N PHE A 223 -5.65 29.29 14.89
CA PHE A 223 -6.79 28.40 14.80
C PHE A 223 -7.29 27.99 16.20
N GLU A 224 -6.40 27.58 17.11
CA GLU A 224 -6.74 27.32 18.51
C GLU A 224 -7.49 28.49 19.16
N LYS A 225 -6.98 29.71 19.01
CA LYS A 225 -7.61 30.91 19.56
C LYS A 225 -8.98 31.19 18.95
N HIS A 226 -9.18 30.79 17.69
CA HIS A 226 -10.42 31.01 16.96
C HIS A 226 -11.50 30.00 17.31
N VAL A 227 -11.18 28.70 17.28
CA VAL A 227 -12.17 27.61 17.48
C VAL A 227 -12.18 27.04 18.89
N GLY A 228 -11.13 27.28 19.68
CA GLY A 228 -10.95 26.71 21.01
C GLY A 228 -10.22 25.36 21.01
N THR A 229 -9.67 24.98 22.17
CA THR A 229 -8.81 23.80 22.34
C THR A 229 -9.51 22.48 22.01
N GLU A 230 -10.76 22.28 22.44
CA GLU A 230 -11.50 21.04 22.15
C GLU A 230 -11.69 20.86 20.63
N TRP A 231 -12.02 21.93 19.93
CA TRP A 231 -12.33 21.90 18.50
C TRP A 231 -11.07 21.72 17.66
N GLN A 232 -9.95 22.28 18.11
CA GLN A 232 -8.63 22.01 17.53
C GLN A 232 -8.28 20.52 17.64
N SER A 233 -8.50 19.90 18.80
CA SER A 233 -8.25 18.46 18.99
C SER A 233 -9.10 17.60 18.06
N ASN A 234 -10.39 17.94 17.90
CA ASN A 234 -11.28 17.24 16.97
C ASN A 234 -10.83 17.40 15.51
N ALA A 235 -10.32 18.57 15.12
CA ALA A 235 -9.78 18.78 13.78
C ALA A 235 -8.55 17.90 13.51
N MET A 236 -7.65 17.75 14.51
CA MET A 236 -6.49 16.86 14.40
C MET A 236 -6.89 15.39 14.31
N GLU A 237 -7.82 14.94 15.16
CA GLU A 237 -8.35 13.57 15.15
C GLU A 237 -8.96 13.23 13.78
N LEU A 238 -9.74 14.14 13.22
CA LEU A 238 -10.35 13.97 11.91
C LEU A 238 -9.33 13.84 10.77
N LEU A 239 -8.27 14.65 10.76
CA LEU A 239 -7.23 14.53 9.73
C LEU A 239 -6.56 13.15 9.82
N VAL A 240 -6.35 12.65 11.04
CA VAL A 240 -5.83 11.30 11.27
C VAL A 240 -6.81 10.21 10.79
N GLU A 241 -8.11 10.33 11.10
CA GLU A 241 -9.15 9.41 10.60
C GLU A 241 -9.21 9.36 9.07
N MET A 242 -8.88 10.47 8.39
CA MET A 242 -8.78 10.54 6.94
C MET A 242 -7.44 10.01 6.38
N HIS A 243 -6.61 9.39 7.22
CA HIS A 243 -5.26 8.93 6.90
C HIS A 243 -4.32 10.03 6.40
N ILE A 244 -4.52 11.27 6.86
CA ILE A 244 -3.65 12.41 6.59
C ILE A 244 -2.78 12.63 7.84
N ALA A 245 -1.54 12.17 7.81
CA ALA A 245 -0.61 12.32 8.92
C ALA A 245 0.17 13.66 8.87
N PRO A 246 0.50 14.27 10.02
CA PRO A 246 1.39 15.41 10.07
C PRO A 246 2.83 14.99 9.80
N THR A 247 3.63 15.92 9.27
CA THR A 247 5.08 15.70 9.10
C THR A 247 5.82 15.77 10.45
N PRO A 248 6.98 15.11 10.59
CA PRO A 248 7.81 15.22 11.81
C PRO A 248 8.14 16.67 12.19
N THR A 249 8.41 17.51 11.19
CA THR A 249 8.71 18.94 11.37
C THR A 249 7.53 19.70 11.98
N GLN A 250 6.30 19.43 11.53
CA GLN A 250 5.08 20.04 12.06
C GLN A 250 4.86 19.66 13.53
N ILE A 251 5.07 18.39 13.87
CA ILE A 251 4.98 17.89 15.25
C ILE A 251 6.01 18.61 16.14
N ILE A 252 7.28 18.64 15.72
CA ILE A 252 8.36 19.29 16.50
C ILE A 252 8.07 20.78 16.69
N SER A 253 7.64 21.48 15.64
CA SER A 253 7.26 22.90 15.71
C SER A 253 6.12 23.15 16.69
N TYR A 254 5.11 22.28 16.68
CA TYR A 254 3.98 22.35 17.61
C TYR A 254 4.41 22.11 19.06
N ILE A 255 5.19 21.04 19.32
CA ILE A 255 5.69 20.72 20.66
C ILE A 255 6.56 21.84 21.22
N ASN A 256 7.49 22.39 20.42
CA ASN A 256 8.35 23.49 20.85
C ASN A 256 7.53 24.72 21.22
N ARG A 257 6.49 25.03 20.44
CA ARG A 257 5.58 26.14 20.75
C ARG A 257 4.83 25.94 22.05
N LEU A 258 4.29 24.75 22.29
CA LEU A 258 3.63 24.42 23.55
C LEU A 258 4.59 24.62 24.74
N ARG A 259 5.83 24.12 24.63
CA ARG A 259 6.86 24.25 25.68
C ARG A 259 7.23 25.69 26.01
N HIS A 260 7.13 26.60 25.05
CA HIS A 260 7.45 28.02 25.23
C HIS A 260 6.25 28.88 25.64
N ASN A 261 5.04 28.32 25.68
CA ASN A 261 3.85 29.07 26.07
C ASN A 261 3.73 29.12 27.61
N LYS A 262 4.14 30.25 28.19
CA LYS A 262 4.20 30.48 29.65
C LYS A 262 2.84 30.43 30.37
N SER A 263 1.72 30.37 29.64
CA SER A 263 0.37 30.33 30.21
C SER A 263 -0.20 28.92 30.37
N LEU A 264 0.46 27.88 29.84
CA LEU A 264 0.02 26.49 29.97
C LEU A 264 0.70 25.86 31.19
N ASP A 265 -0.09 25.30 32.11
CA ASP A 265 0.44 24.49 33.21
C ASP A 265 1.04 23.18 32.66
N THR A 266 2.07 22.67 33.33
CA THR A 266 2.74 21.38 33.12
C THR A 266 1.76 20.23 32.86
N GLN A 267 0.62 20.22 33.55
CA GLN A 267 -0.41 19.18 33.39
C GLN A 267 -1.18 19.30 32.06
N GLN A 268 -1.55 20.53 31.64
CA GLN A 268 -2.21 20.78 30.36
C GLN A 268 -1.28 20.53 29.16
N LEU A 269 0.02 20.74 29.36
CA LEU A 269 1.05 20.42 28.38
C LEU A 269 1.15 18.90 28.16
N ALA A 270 1.14 18.12 29.25
CA ALA A 270 1.15 16.66 29.20
C ALA A 270 -0.11 16.12 28.51
N GLU A 271 -1.30 16.61 28.89
CA GLU A 271 -2.57 16.17 28.27
C GLU A 271 -2.63 16.40 26.76
N ARG A 272 -2.04 17.50 26.26
CA ARG A 272 -1.95 17.79 24.83
C ARG A 272 -0.94 16.92 24.10
N ILE A 273 0.20 16.64 24.72
CA ILE A 273 1.20 15.71 24.17
C ILE A 273 0.60 14.30 24.13
N ASP A 274 -0.09 13.87 25.20
CA ASP A 274 -0.78 12.58 25.28
C ASP A 274 -1.95 12.49 24.30
N ALA A 275 -2.65 13.58 24.00
CA ALA A 275 -3.70 13.59 22.97
C ALA A 275 -3.12 13.42 21.55
N LEU A 276 -2.01 14.12 21.25
CA LEU A 276 -1.27 13.92 20.00
C LEU A 276 -0.69 12.52 19.90
N GLU A 277 -0.07 12.03 20.98
CA GLU A 277 0.47 10.69 21.05
C GLU A 277 -0.65 9.66 20.88
N ARG A 278 -1.79 9.78 21.57
CA ARG A 278 -2.94 8.87 21.37
C ARG A 278 -3.49 8.91 19.95
N ASN A 279 -3.56 10.09 19.32
CA ASN A 279 -4.09 10.20 17.95
C ASN A 279 -3.10 9.62 16.93
N LEU A 280 -1.80 9.91 17.05
CA LEU A 280 -0.75 9.36 16.18
C LEU A 280 -0.56 7.85 16.41
N THR A 281 -0.60 7.42 17.67
CA THR A 281 -0.49 6.00 18.07
C THR A 281 -1.78 5.24 17.78
N GLY A 282 -2.93 5.91 17.70
CA GLY A 282 -4.21 5.33 17.28
C GLY A 282 -4.18 4.83 15.83
N SER A 283 -3.55 5.58 14.92
CA SER A 283 -3.27 5.12 13.55
C SER A 283 -2.24 3.99 13.50
N ILE A 284 -1.18 4.05 14.33
CA ILE A 284 -0.20 2.96 14.43
C ILE A 284 -0.86 1.70 15.00
N ASN A 285 -1.80 1.83 15.94
CA ASN A 285 -2.53 0.72 16.53
C ASN A 285 -3.57 0.16 15.57
N ASN A 286 -4.23 0.97 14.74
CA ASN A 286 -5.15 0.51 13.69
C ASN A 286 -4.39 -0.19 12.57
N ILE A 287 -3.28 0.38 12.10
CA ILE A 287 -2.35 -0.31 11.20
C ILE A 287 -1.80 -1.56 11.89
N SER A 288 -1.48 -1.54 13.18
CA SER A 288 -1.05 -2.75 13.89
C SER A 288 -2.17 -3.77 14.01
N GLN A 289 -3.45 -3.37 14.09
CA GLN A 289 -4.59 -4.27 14.14
C GLN A 289 -4.89 -4.86 12.76
N GLU A 290 -4.79 -4.08 11.69
CA GLU A 290 -4.88 -4.56 10.31
C GLU A 290 -3.68 -5.44 9.93
N LEU A 291 -2.46 -5.04 10.31
CA LEU A 291 -1.25 -5.85 10.16
C LEU A 291 -1.24 -7.08 11.09
N ARG A 292 -2.06 -7.12 12.14
CA ARG A 292 -2.33 -8.33 12.94
C ARG A 292 -3.55 -9.09 12.43
N ASN A 293 -4.32 -8.54 11.49
CA ASN A 293 -5.49 -9.20 10.94
C ASN A 293 -5.03 -10.25 9.91
N PRO A 294 -5.17 -11.56 10.20
CA PRO A 294 -4.68 -12.58 9.28
C PRO A 294 -5.46 -12.61 7.96
N ALA A 295 -6.68 -12.04 7.91
CA ALA A 295 -7.49 -11.92 6.70
C ALA A 295 -6.95 -10.86 5.73
N PHE A 296 -6.49 -9.71 6.25
CA PHE A 296 -5.86 -8.65 5.47
C PHE A 296 -4.63 -9.20 4.74
N TRP A 297 -3.78 -9.95 5.44
CA TRP A 297 -2.62 -10.56 4.82
C TRP A 297 -2.95 -11.68 3.86
N LYS A 298 -3.97 -12.51 4.11
CA LYS A 298 -4.46 -13.47 3.11
C LYS A 298 -4.81 -12.79 1.80
N GLU A 299 -5.46 -11.64 1.86
CA GLU A 299 -5.83 -10.85 0.68
C GLU A 299 -4.59 -10.28 -0.02
N VAL A 300 -3.67 -9.66 0.73
CA VAL A 300 -2.40 -9.13 0.20
C VAL A 300 -1.55 -10.24 -0.44
N PHE A 301 -1.47 -11.42 0.17
CA PHE A 301 -0.71 -12.56 -0.34
C PHE A 301 -1.39 -13.26 -1.53
N ASN A 302 -2.71 -13.23 -1.61
CA ASN A 302 -3.45 -13.74 -2.77
C ASN A 302 -3.31 -12.82 -3.99
N ASN A 303 -3.23 -11.50 -3.77
CA ASN A 303 -3.16 -10.50 -4.83
C ASN A 303 -1.74 -10.30 -5.38
N ASN A 304 -0.69 -10.61 -4.59
CA ASN A 304 0.69 -10.35 -4.98
C ASN A 304 1.42 -11.52 -5.65
N THR A 305 0.86 -12.74 -5.65
CA THR A 305 1.53 -13.89 -6.29
C THR A 305 0.51 -14.96 -6.72
N SER A 306 0.45 -15.26 -8.02
CA SER A 306 -0.29 -16.41 -8.57
C SER A 306 0.19 -17.76 -8.00
N LEU A 307 1.41 -17.81 -7.45
CA LEU A 307 2.04 -19.00 -6.86
C LEU A 307 1.50 -19.33 -5.46
N THR A 308 1.28 -18.33 -4.59
CA THR A 308 0.82 -18.55 -3.20
C THR A 308 -0.57 -19.19 -3.17
N SER A 309 -1.52 -18.73 -3.98
CA SER A 309 -2.89 -19.27 -3.99
C SER A 309 -2.93 -20.77 -4.35
N LYS A 310 -2.05 -21.23 -5.25
CA LYS A 310 -1.96 -22.63 -5.67
C LYS A 310 -1.29 -23.51 -4.62
N THR A 311 -0.20 -23.04 -4.00
CA THR A 311 0.50 -23.73 -2.90
C THR A 311 -0.39 -23.82 -1.65
N ILE A 312 -1.09 -22.74 -1.29
CA ILE A 312 -1.99 -22.67 -0.12
C ILE A 312 -3.24 -23.56 -0.29
N ASN A 313 -3.83 -23.60 -1.49
CA ASN A 313 -4.96 -24.50 -1.77
C ASN A 313 -4.55 -25.98 -1.71
N THR A 314 -3.25 -26.28 -1.89
CA THR A 314 -2.69 -27.63 -1.74
C THR A 314 -2.50 -28.03 -0.26
N LEU A 315 -2.33 -27.06 0.65
CA LEU A 315 -2.22 -27.32 2.10
C LEU A 315 -3.55 -27.70 2.76
N LYS A 316 -4.69 -27.20 2.25
CA LYS A 316 -6.02 -27.46 2.81
C LYS A 316 -6.44 -28.92 2.59
N GLY A 317 -5.96 -29.79 3.49
CA GLY A 317 -6.38 -31.19 3.58
C GLY A 317 -5.24 -32.22 3.68
N ASN A 318 -3.97 -31.85 3.45
CA ASN A 318 -2.82 -32.77 3.52
C ASN A 318 -1.51 -32.05 3.89
N TYR A 319 -1.31 -31.79 5.18
CA TYR A 319 -0.04 -31.29 5.72
C TYR A 319 1.03 -32.39 5.68
N THR A 320 1.90 -32.34 4.68
CA THR A 320 3.10 -33.18 4.59
C THR A 320 4.34 -32.31 4.82
N ALA A 321 5.44 -32.92 5.24
CA ALA A 321 6.72 -32.23 5.40
C ALA A 321 7.16 -31.51 4.12
N GLN A 322 6.88 -32.11 2.96
CA GLN A 322 7.16 -31.54 1.64
C GLN A 322 6.30 -30.31 1.34
N ASN A 323 5.00 -30.36 1.64
CA ASN A 323 4.11 -29.22 1.42
C ASN A 323 4.45 -28.05 2.35
N LEU A 324 4.77 -28.34 3.62
CA LEU A 324 5.24 -27.33 4.57
C LEU A 324 6.51 -26.64 4.07
N LYS A 325 7.47 -27.43 3.54
CA LYS A 325 8.71 -26.91 2.97
C LYS A 325 8.47 -25.98 1.78
N LEU A 326 7.57 -26.32 0.85
CA LEU A 326 7.24 -25.45 -0.29
C LEU A 326 6.67 -24.10 0.15
N VAL A 327 5.82 -24.09 1.16
CA VAL A 327 5.21 -22.87 1.72
C VAL A 327 6.27 -21.98 2.35
N ILE A 328 7.21 -22.57 3.08
CA ILE A 328 8.32 -21.84 3.69
C ILE A 328 9.26 -21.28 2.61
N ILE A 329 9.50 -22.04 1.54
CA ILE A 329 10.26 -21.53 0.37
C ILE A 329 9.56 -20.34 -0.28
N ASP A 330 8.24 -20.38 -0.45
CA ASP A 330 7.45 -19.26 -0.97
C ASP A 330 7.56 -18.03 -0.05
N MET A 331 7.47 -18.22 1.26
CA MET A 331 7.69 -17.17 2.25
C MET A 331 9.10 -16.56 2.14
N LEU A 332 10.13 -17.39 2.00
CA LEU A 332 11.51 -16.94 1.81
C LEU A 332 11.72 -16.22 0.46
N ASN A 333 11.02 -16.64 -0.60
CA ASN A 333 11.04 -15.96 -1.89
C ASN A 333 10.41 -14.57 -1.81
N ILE A 334 9.33 -14.41 -1.04
CA ILE A 334 8.74 -13.08 -0.77
C ILE A 334 9.76 -12.22 -0.05
N PHE A 335 10.39 -12.72 1.02
CA PHE A 335 11.40 -12.00 1.78
C PHE A 335 12.59 -11.59 0.89
N LYS A 336 13.10 -12.51 0.09
CA LYS A 336 14.15 -12.27 -0.92
C LYS A 336 13.76 -11.16 -1.88
N ASN A 337 12.54 -11.17 -2.41
CA ASN A 337 12.07 -10.14 -3.34
C ASN A 337 11.96 -8.76 -2.67
N GLN A 338 11.52 -8.69 -1.41
CA GLN A 338 11.50 -7.43 -0.66
C GLN A 338 12.91 -6.84 -0.52
N ILE A 339 13.89 -7.69 -0.17
CA ILE A 339 15.29 -7.30 -0.04
C ILE A 339 15.88 -6.90 -1.40
N GLU A 340 15.78 -7.77 -2.39
CA GLU A 340 16.50 -7.60 -3.65
C GLU A 340 15.88 -6.54 -4.57
N ASN A 341 14.56 -6.42 -4.58
CA ASN A 341 13.86 -5.65 -5.61
C ASN A 341 13.03 -4.51 -5.05
N ARG A 342 12.56 -4.59 -3.80
CA ARG A 342 11.67 -3.57 -3.20
C ARG A 342 12.34 -2.69 -2.14
N GLY A 343 13.67 -2.72 -2.06
CA GLY A 343 14.43 -1.74 -1.28
C GLY A 343 14.60 -2.08 0.20
N LEU A 344 14.11 -3.22 0.67
CA LEU A 344 14.29 -3.65 2.07
C LEU A 344 15.78 -3.93 2.39
N TRP A 345 16.64 -4.12 1.38
CA TRP A 345 18.09 -4.18 1.59
C TRP A 345 18.61 -2.98 2.38
N LYS A 346 18.00 -1.78 2.28
CA LYS A 346 18.42 -0.59 3.04
C LYS A 346 18.41 -0.83 4.55
N GLU A 347 17.46 -1.62 5.05
CA GLU A 347 17.32 -1.95 6.47
C GLU A 347 18.37 -2.95 6.97
N LEU A 348 19.09 -3.62 6.04
CA LEU A 348 20.22 -4.49 6.35
C LEU A 348 21.51 -3.69 6.61
N TRP A 349 21.50 -2.38 6.38
CA TRP A 349 22.67 -1.51 6.50
C TRP A 349 22.40 -0.37 7.48
N LEU A 350 23.44 0.04 8.19
CA LEU A 350 23.49 1.29 8.93
C LEU A 350 24.76 2.00 8.46
N ASP A 351 24.59 3.12 7.76
CA ASP A 351 25.65 3.76 6.99
C ASP A 351 26.30 2.75 6.01
N GLU A 352 27.62 2.60 6.06
CA GLU A 352 28.41 1.68 5.21
C GLU A 352 28.65 0.31 5.87
N LYS A 353 27.94 -0.01 6.97
CA LYS A 353 28.13 -1.27 7.71
C LYS A 353 26.87 -2.14 7.69
N PRO A 354 27.02 -3.46 7.48
CA PRO A 354 25.90 -4.37 7.61
C PRO A 354 25.45 -4.43 9.07
N ARG A 355 24.14 -4.45 9.29
CA ARG A 355 23.54 -4.69 10.61
C ARG A 355 23.71 -6.17 11.00
N SER A 356 23.42 -6.48 12.26
CA SER A 356 23.61 -7.82 12.81
C SER A 356 22.65 -8.84 12.20
N GLU A 357 23.06 -10.12 12.23
CA GLU A 357 22.23 -11.26 11.84
C GLU A 357 20.87 -11.24 12.57
N LYS A 358 20.88 -10.85 13.85
CA LYS A 358 19.68 -10.67 14.68
C LYS A 358 18.69 -9.64 14.12
N THR A 359 19.17 -8.55 13.52
CA THR A 359 18.28 -7.59 12.85
C THR A 359 17.55 -8.24 11.69
N VAL A 360 18.25 -9.05 10.90
CA VAL A 360 17.65 -9.74 9.75
C VAL A 360 16.65 -10.80 10.18
N GLN A 361 16.98 -11.56 11.24
CA GLN A 361 16.05 -12.50 11.87
C GLN A 361 14.79 -11.77 12.35
N ASN A 362 14.91 -10.62 13.02
CA ASN A 362 13.74 -9.84 13.47
C ASN A 362 12.88 -9.36 12.28
N LEU A 363 13.50 -8.95 11.17
CA LEU A 363 12.79 -8.55 9.95
C LEU A 363 12.07 -9.73 9.28
N PHE A 364 12.70 -10.91 9.25
CA PHE A 364 12.03 -12.10 8.75
C PHE A 364 10.87 -12.50 9.67
N PHE A 365 11.08 -12.49 10.98
CA PHE A 365 10.07 -12.87 11.96
C PHE A 365 8.82 -11.98 11.91
N SER A 366 8.97 -10.67 11.73
CA SER A 366 7.84 -9.74 11.64
C SER A 366 6.93 -10.02 10.44
N MET A 367 7.49 -10.51 9.33
CA MET A 367 6.75 -10.94 8.15
C MET A 367 6.20 -12.37 8.32
N ALA A 368 7.03 -13.29 8.80
CA ALA A 368 6.74 -14.70 8.89
C ALA A 368 5.67 -15.01 9.95
N SER A 369 5.67 -14.33 11.09
CA SER A 369 4.69 -14.52 12.17
C SER A 369 3.26 -14.33 11.68
N VAL A 370 3.04 -13.26 10.91
CA VAL A 370 1.71 -12.95 10.39
C VAL A 370 1.28 -13.89 9.27
N PHE A 371 2.23 -14.30 8.41
CA PHE A 371 1.97 -15.34 7.42
C PHE A 371 1.59 -16.66 8.11
N CYS A 372 2.33 -17.08 9.13
CA CYS A 372 2.06 -18.30 9.86
C CYS A 372 0.70 -18.27 10.56
N GLU A 373 0.34 -17.16 11.20
CA GLU A 373 -0.99 -16.96 11.81
C GLU A 373 -2.12 -17.05 10.77
N ALA A 374 -1.93 -16.47 9.58
CA ALA A 374 -2.90 -16.57 8.49
C ALA A 374 -3.13 -18.03 8.05
N TYR A 375 -2.08 -18.85 8.00
CA TYR A 375 -2.16 -20.20 7.45
C TYR A 375 -2.19 -21.32 8.49
N ASP A 376 -2.48 -21.00 9.76
CA ASP A 376 -2.56 -21.98 10.86
C ASP A 376 -1.26 -22.79 11.02
N LEU A 377 -0.12 -22.08 10.88
CA LEU A 377 1.22 -22.61 11.11
C LEU A 377 1.75 -22.08 12.44
N ASP A 378 2.43 -22.94 13.19
CA ASP A 378 3.16 -22.53 14.39
C ASP A 378 4.58 -22.10 13.99
N ILE A 379 5.01 -20.91 14.41
CA ILE A 379 6.38 -20.43 14.27
C ILE A 379 6.96 -20.10 15.64
N THR A 380 8.06 -20.77 15.98
CA THR A 380 8.80 -20.53 17.22
C THR A 380 10.17 -19.94 16.87
N PRO A 381 10.43 -18.65 17.15
CA PRO A 381 11.78 -18.08 17.06
C PRO A 381 12.64 -18.56 18.24
N GLU A 382 13.96 -18.68 18.02
CA GLU A 382 14.94 -19.06 19.05
C GLU A 382 14.57 -20.36 19.80
N ALA A 383 13.98 -21.34 19.10
CA ALA A 383 13.55 -22.59 19.71
C ALA A 383 14.77 -23.36 20.23
N ASN A 384 14.82 -23.60 21.55
CA ASN A 384 15.95 -24.28 22.17
C ASN A 384 15.55 -25.68 22.63
N SER A 385 16.10 -26.68 21.94
CA SER A 385 15.89 -28.12 22.23
C SER A 385 17.01 -28.70 23.10
N GLY A 386 17.77 -27.84 23.81
CA GLY A 386 18.85 -28.21 24.73
C GLY A 386 20.27 -28.05 24.18
N ASN A 387 20.43 -27.82 22.87
CA ASN A 387 21.73 -27.68 22.19
C ASN A 387 21.99 -26.26 21.65
N GLY A 388 21.24 -25.28 22.13
CA GLY A 388 21.24 -23.91 21.64
C GLY A 388 19.98 -23.59 20.82
N PRO A 389 19.63 -22.30 20.67
CA PRO A 389 18.45 -21.87 19.94
C PRO A 389 18.67 -21.97 18.42
N VAL A 390 17.74 -22.60 17.72
CA VAL A 390 17.62 -22.44 16.26
C VAL A 390 16.87 -21.16 15.94
N ASP A 391 17.24 -20.47 14.85
CA ASP A 391 16.65 -19.17 14.52
C ASP A 391 15.13 -19.26 14.37
N PHE A 392 14.63 -20.22 13.58
CA PHE A 392 13.20 -20.47 13.45
C PHE A 392 12.87 -21.95 13.34
N LYS A 393 11.78 -22.34 14.00
CA LYS A 393 11.08 -23.59 13.75
C LYS A 393 9.67 -23.28 13.28
N ILE A 394 9.26 -23.87 12.16
CA ILE A 394 7.89 -23.77 11.66
C ILE A 394 7.26 -25.17 11.62
N SER A 395 6.03 -25.32 12.10
CA SER A 395 5.34 -26.61 12.16
C SER A 395 3.84 -26.54 11.91
N THR A 396 3.25 -27.67 11.52
CA THR A 396 1.79 -27.90 11.51
C THR A 396 1.42 -28.91 12.60
N GLY A 397 2.19 -28.96 13.69
CA GLY A 397 2.13 -29.99 14.72
C GLY A 397 3.35 -30.92 14.74
N ASN A 398 3.32 -31.94 15.62
CA ASN A 398 4.52 -32.73 15.92
C ASN A 398 5.06 -33.57 14.73
N ALA A 399 4.20 -33.92 13.78
CA ALA A 399 4.55 -34.78 12.64
C ALA A 399 5.26 -34.03 11.50
N CYS A 400 5.13 -32.71 11.42
CA CYS A 400 5.67 -31.90 10.32
C CYS A 400 6.30 -30.64 10.90
N LYS A 401 7.64 -30.63 10.96
CA LYS A 401 8.45 -29.52 11.46
C LYS A 401 9.56 -29.24 10.47
N LEU A 402 9.92 -27.98 10.31
CA LEU A 402 11.08 -27.56 9.54
C LEU A 402 11.84 -26.51 10.36
N VAL A 403 13.16 -26.64 10.37
CA VAL A 403 14.05 -25.67 11.01
C VAL A 403 14.73 -24.77 9.97
N ILE A 404 14.91 -23.49 10.29
CA ILE A 404 15.55 -22.50 9.42
C ILE A 404 16.70 -21.88 10.19
N GLU A 405 17.88 -21.82 9.57
CA GLU A 405 19.08 -21.19 10.12
C GLU A 405 19.55 -20.07 9.20
N PHE A 406 19.77 -18.87 9.74
CA PHE A 406 20.28 -17.73 8.99
C PHE A 406 21.77 -17.55 9.24
N LYS A 407 22.49 -17.20 8.16
CA LYS A 407 23.86 -16.69 8.26
C LYS A 407 24.08 -15.51 7.32
N LEU A 408 24.72 -14.45 7.84
CA LEU A 408 25.27 -13.40 6.99
C LEU A 408 26.54 -13.88 6.27
N SER A 409 26.80 -13.40 5.06
CA SER A 409 28.02 -13.72 4.31
C SER A 409 29.31 -13.28 4.99
N THR A 410 29.22 -12.30 5.91
CA THR A 410 30.33 -11.83 6.75
C THR A 410 30.59 -12.74 7.95
N ASN A 411 29.70 -13.72 8.22
CA ASN A 411 29.87 -14.66 9.31
C ASN A 411 30.88 -15.76 8.94
N GLY A 412 32.05 -15.74 9.59
CA GLY A 412 33.12 -16.72 9.35
C GLY A 412 32.73 -18.17 9.67
N ALA A 413 31.65 -18.40 10.42
CA ALA A 413 31.15 -19.72 10.79
C ALA A 413 30.02 -20.23 9.86
N ALA A 414 29.75 -19.60 8.72
CA ALA A 414 28.65 -20.01 7.82
C ALA A 414 28.74 -21.49 7.38
N LEU A 415 29.94 -22.01 7.12
CA LEU A 415 30.13 -23.43 6.77
C LEU A 415 29.78 -24.37 7.92
N HIS A 416 30.21 -24.02 9.14
CA HIS A 416 29.90 -24.78 10.35
C HIS A 416 28.41 -24.72 10.70
N GLY A 417 27.77 -23.57 10.44
CA GLY A 417 26.33 -23.41 10.59
C GLY A 417 25.53 -24.39 9.73
N TYR A 418 25.93 -24.56 8.47
CA TYR A 418 25.28 -25.51 7.56
C TYR A 418 25.61 -26.97 7.89
N ASP A 419 26.89 -27.30 8.02
CA ASP A 419 27.37 -28.68 8.15
C ASP A 419 27.07 -29.30 9.53
N THR A 420 27.06 -28.47 10.58
CA THR A 420 26.97 -28.96 11.96
C THR A 420 25.76 -28.40 12.72
N GLN A 421 25.56 -27.08 12.78
CA GLN A 421 24.52 -26.50 13.64
C GLN A 421 23.12 -26.89 13.17
N LEU A 422 22.84 -26.75 11.87
CA LEU A 422 21.54 -27.09 11.30
C LEU A 422 21.19 -28.58 11.50
N GLU A 423 22.17 -29.47 11.38
CA GLU A 423 21.97 -30.90 11.63
C GLU A 423 21.73 -31.23 13.11
N ILE A 424 22.35 -30.49 14.03
CA ILE A 424 22.06 -30.61 15.47
C ILE A 424 20.61 -30.17 15.76
N TYR A 425 20.16 -29.08 15.16
CA TYR A 425 18.79 -28.59 15.33
C TYR A 425 17.74 -29.54 14.75
N LYS A 426 17.98 -30.08 13.55
CA LYS A 426 17.17 -31.14 12.95
C LYS A 426 16.97 -32.32 13.89
N ARG A 427 18.06 -32.84 14.47
CA ARG A 427 18.00 -33.94 15.45
C ARG A 427 17.27 -33.54 16.73
N GLY A 428 17.54 -32.35 17.26
CA GLY A 428 16.92 -31.84 18.49
C GLY A 428 15.41 -31.69 18.38
N ASP A 429 14.89 -31.30 17.22
CA ASP A 429 13.46 -31.13 16.96
C ASP A 429 12.78 -32.35 16.32
N ASN A 430 13.53 -33.44 16.12
CA ASN A 430 13.09 -34.67 15.49
C ASN A 430 12.51 -34.43 14.08
N THR A 431 13.27 -33.72 13.25
CA THR A 431 12.96 -33.46 11.83
C THR A 431 14.16 -33.71 10.93
N ASP A 432 13.92 -34.16 9.70
CA ASP A 432 14.90 -34.26 8.63
C ASP A 432 14.85 -33.05 7.68
N GLN A 433 13.92 -32.11 7.89
CA GLN A 433 13.73 -30.93 7.06
C GLN A 433 14.44 -29.72 7.65
N GLY A 434 15.30 -29.09 6.85
CA GLY A 434 15.94 -27.83 7.20
C GLY A 434 16.22 -26.97 5.99
N ILE A 435 16.25 -25.65 6.20
CA ILE A 435 16.65 -24.65 5.20
C ILE A 435 17.73 -23.75 5.81
N PHE A 436 18.82 -23.58 5.08
CA PHE A 436 19.90 -22.68 5.42
C PHE A 436 19.83 -21.42 4.57
N VAL A 437 19.64 -20.27 5.20
CA VAL A 437 19.48 -18.98 4.51
C VAL A 437 20.80 -18.21 4.57
N LEU A 438 21.46 -18.05 3.42
CA LEU A 438 22.66 -17.24 3.29
C LEU A 438 22.32 -15.86 2.71
N ILE A 439 22.59 -14.80 3.48
CA ILE A 439 22.34 -13.42 3.05
C ILE A 439 23.65 -12.72 2.77
N ASN A 440 23.85 -12.33 1.51
CA ASN A 440 25.02 -11.59 1.08
C ASN A 440 24.92 -10.11 1.47
N VAL A 441 25.71 -9.71 2.44
CA VAL A 441 25.91 -8.31 2.86
C VAL A 441 27.38 -7.90 2.71
N GLY A 442 28.08 -8.53 1.77
CA GLY A 442 29.50 -8.31 1.50
C GLY A 442 30.39 -9.46 1.96
N SER A 443 31.63 -9.49 1.46
CA SER A 443 32.63 -10.52 1.80
C SER A 443 32.22 -11.98 1.49
N LEU A 444 31.36 -12.21 0.49
CA LEU A 444 30.86 -13.54 0.12
C LEU A 444 31.98 -14.53 -0.25
N GLY A 445 33.03 -14.06 -0.94
CA GLY A 445 34.15 -14.89 -1.39
C GLY A 445 33.69 -16.18 -2.07
N ASN A 446 34.27 -17.32 -1.67
CA ASN A 446 33.91 -18.66 -2.15
C ASN A 446 32.92 -19.39 -1.22
N THR A 447 32.30 -18.69 -0.26
CA THR A 447 31.45 -19.31 0.77
C THR A 447 30.27 -20.05 0.16
N LEU A 448 29.56 -19.43 -0.79
CA LEU A 448 28.43 -20.07 -1.49
C LEU A 448 28.88 -21.31 -2.28
N THR A 449 30.04 -21.26 -2.93
CA THR A 449 30.61 -22.41 -3.66
C THR A 449 30.93 -23.57 -2.72
N LYS A 450 31.52 -23.27 -1.55
CA LYS A 450 31.85 -24.27 -0.53
C LYS A 450 30.60 -24.90 0.08
N LEU A 451 29.57 -24.10 0.41
CA LEU A 451 28.28 -24.61 0.89
C LEU A 451 27.65 -25.57 -0.11
N ASN A 452 27.63 -25.21 -1.39
CA ASN A 452 27.12 -26.10 -2.44
C ASN A 452 27.94 -27.38 -2.60
N ALA A 453 29.25 -27.34 -2.33
CA ALA A 453 30.09 -28.54 -2.34
C ALA A 453 29.73 -29.47 -1.16
N ILE A 454 29.53 -28.94 0.04
CA ILE A 454 29.09 -29.70 1.22
C ILE A 454 27.71 -30.32 0.96
N LYS A 455 26.76 -29.56 0.39
CA LYS A 455 25.44 -30.07 0.00
C LYS A 455 25.55 -31.28 -0.94
N ARG A 456 26.37 -31.18 -1.99
CA ARG A 456 26.58 -32.28 -2.95
C ARG A 456 27.21 -33.50 -2.30
N GLN A 457 28.08 -33.30 -1.31
CA GLN A 457 28.68 -34.40 -0.55
C GLN A 457 27.60 -35.17 0.24
N PHE A 458 26.74 -34.47 0.99
CA PHE A 458 25.60 -35.11 1.67
C PHE A 458 24.67 -35.86 0.72
N ASP A 459 24.32 -35.24 -0.42
CA ASP A 459 23.48 -35.87 -1.45
C ASP A 459 24.13 -37.17 -1.99
N THR A 460 25.47 -37.20 -2.14
CA THR A 460 26.22 -38.37 -2.63
C THR A 460 26.32 -39.48 -1.57
N GLU A 461 26.41 -39.12 -0.30
CA GLU A 461 26.49 -40.04 0.85
C GLU A 461 25.12 -40.60 1.27
N GLY A 462 24.03 -40.17 0.62
CA GLY A 462 22.67 -40.64 0.90
C GLY A 462 22.01 -39.96 2.11
N PHE A 463 22.59 -38.86 2.59
CA PHE A 463 21.99 -38.04 3.65
C PHE A 463 21.09 -36.96 3.01
N PRO A 464 19.85 -36.76 3.51
CA PRO A 464 18.97 -35.72 2.99
C PRO A 464 19.54 -34.34 3.34
N ALA A 465 20.18 -33.70 2.35
CA ALA A 465 20.81 -32.40 2.53
C ALA A 465 19.77 -31.29 2.64
N SER A 466 19.97 -30.38 3.58
CA SER A 466 19.13 -29.18 3.72
C SER A 466 19.33 -28.22 2.54
N ASP A 467 18.26 -27.53 2.15
CA ASP A 467 18.35 -26.57 1.05
C ASP A 467 19.14 -25.33 1.45
N ILE A 468 19.91 -24.78 0.51
CA ILE A 468 20.62 -23.53 0.67
C ILE A 468 19.85 -22.45 -0.08
N PHE A 469 19.35 -21.46 0.64
CA PHE A 469 18.57 -20.36 0.10
C PHE A 469 19.39 -19.06 0.13
N TYR A 470 19.76 -18.55 -1.04
CA TYR A 470 20.63 -17.38 -1.18
C TYR A 470 19.83 -16.08 -1.40
N ILE A 471 20.20 -15.02 -0.69
CA ILE A 471 19.62 -13.67 -0.81
C ILE A 471 20.73 -12.63 -1.00
N ASP A 472 20.62 -11.76 -2.00
CA ASP A 472 21.51 -10.64 -2.26
C ASP A 472 21.04 -9.36 -1.54
N GLY A 473 21.63 -9.09 -0.38
CA GLY A 473 21.38 -7.91 0.45
C GLY A 473 22.36 -6.77 0.22
N MET A 474 23.16 -6.80 -0.86
CA MET A 474 24.14 -5.75 -1.15
C MET A 474 23.46 -4.40 -1.46
N PRO A 475 24.13 -3.26 -1.15
CA PRO A 475 23.63 -1.96 -1.52
C PRO A 475 23.44 -1.82 -3.02
N LYS A 476 22.28 -1.30 -3.42
CA LYS A 476 21.87 -1.20 -4.81
C LYS A 476 21.91 0.27 -5.27
N ALA A 477 22.64 0.55 -6.34
CA ALA A 477 22.60 1.85 -6.99
C ALA A 477 21.19 2.17 -7.52
N SER A 478 20.85 3.46 -7.58
CA SER A 478 19.58 3.93 -8.16
C SER A 478 19.41 3.43 -9.59
N ALA A 479 18.16 3.22 -10.02
CA ALA A 479 17.84 2.72 -11.37
C ALA A 479 18.51 3.57 -12.47
N SER A 480 18.62 4.89 -12.27
CA SER A 480 19.30 5.84 -13.16
C SER A 480 20.82 5.66 -13.27
N LYS A 481 21.46 4.88 -12.40
CA LYS A 481 22.92 4.66 -12.35
C LYS A 481 23.33 3.20 -12.57
N ARG A 482 22.36 2.28 -12.68
CA ARG A 482 22.64 0.87 -12.97
C ARG A 482 23.00 0.72 -14.45
N LYS A 483 24.19 0.19 -14.73
CA LYS A 483 24.53 -0.30 -16.08
C LYS A 483 24.00 -1.73 -16.20
N HIS A 484 23.30 -2.00 -17.30
CA HIS A 484 22.78 -3.32 -17.66
C HIS A 484 23.90 -4.33 -17.92
#